data_AF-A0A2S5LEI7-F1
#
_entry.id   AF-A0A2S5LEI7-F1
#
_cell.length_a   1.000
_cell.length_b   1.000
_cell.length_c   1.000
_cell.angle_alpha   90.00
_cell.angle_beta   90.00
_cell.angle_gamma   90.00
#
_symmetry.space_group_name_H-M   'P 1'
#
loop_
_entity.id
_entity.type
_entity.pdbx_description
1 polymer ?
#
loop_
_entity_poly.entity_id
_entity_poly.type
_entity_poly.pdbx_seq_one_letter_code
_entity_poly.pdbx_strand_id
1 'polypeptide(L)' 'MTNETDAINEIMCSCSGTTRGRIYDLYKQGLDIDSISQRTGIKTGCGGCEWDIEEFVKALKEIDSAN' A
#
# COMPACT_ATOMS: atom_id res chain seq x y z
N MET A 1 -8.63 19.44 -11.88
CA MET A 1 -9.13 19.08 -10.55
C MET A 1 -8.70 17.65 -10.31
N THR A 2 -7.57 17.42 -9.65
CA THR A 2 -7.12 16.08 -9.24
C THR A 2 -7.52 15.94 -7.78
N ASN A 3 -8.61 15.23 -7.52
CA ASN A 3 -9.07 15.01 -6.15
C ASN A 3 -8.09 14.04 -5.47
N GLU A 4 -7.51 14.43 -4.34
CA GLU A 4 -6.64 13.56 -3.52
C GLU A 4 -7.32 12.21 -3.19
N THR A 5 -8.65 12.19 -3.19
CA THR A 5 -9.49 11.00 -3.04
C THR A 5 -9.29 9.96 -4.15
N ASP A 6 -8.95 10.37 -5.38
CA ASP A 6 -8.73 9.44 -6.50
C ASP A 6 -7.46 8.61 -6.28
N ALA A 7 -6.40 9.24 -5.72
CA ALA A 7 -5.16 8.55 -5.39
C ALA A 7 -5.31 7.58 -4.21
N ILE A 8 -6.14 7.93 -3.21
CA ILE A 8 -6.43 7.07 -2.05
C ILE A 8 -7.25 5.83 -2.47
N ASN A 9 -8.20 6.01 -3.38
CA ASN A 9 -9.07 4.94 -3.88
C ASN A 9 -8.46 4.12 -5.03
N GLU A 10 -7.27 4.48 -5.48
CA GLU A 10 -6.54 3.75 -6.52
C GLU A 10 -6.30 2.30 -6.08
N ILE A 11 -6.80 1.35 -6.86
CA ILE A 11 -6.61 -0.08 -6.59
C ILE A 11 -5.18 -0.46 -6.99
N MET A 12 -4.34 -0.74 -5.99
CA MET A 12 -2.97 -1.21 -6.20
C MET A 12 -2.90 -2.72 -6.41
N CYS A 13 -3.82 -3.48 -5.80
CA CYS A 13 -3.89 -4.92 -6.02
C CYS A 13 -5.30 -5.33 -6.42
N SER A 14 -5.50 -5.64 -7.70
CA SER A 14 -6.79 -6.05 -8.26
C SER A 14 -7.29 -7.39 -7.70
N CYS A 15 -6.38 -8.30 -7.36
CA CYS A 15 -6.72 -9.63 -6.85
C CYS A 15 -7.35 -9.59 -5.44
N SER A 16 -6.92 -8.67 -4.57
CA SER A 16 -7.48 -8.47 -3.23
C SER A 16 -8.38 -7.23 -3.12
N GLY A 17 -8.45 -6.40 -4.17
CA GLY A 17 -9.13 -5.11 -4.14
C GLY A 17 -8.46 -4.09 -3.21
N THR A 18 -7.17 -4.25 -2.92
CA THR A 18 -6.48 -3.35 -1.99
C THR A 18 -6.15 -2.02 -2.65
N THR A 19 -6.54 -0.93 -1.99
CA THR A 19 -6.27 0.43 -2.44
C THR A 19 -5.01 1.02 -1.82
N ARG A 20 -4.44 2.03 -2.48
CA ARG A 20 -3.27 2.78 -2.01
C ARG A 20 -3.51 3.41 -0.63
N GLY A 21 -4.68 4.00 -0.43
CA GLY A 21 -5.08 4.57 0.86
C GLY A 21 -5.06 3.55 1.99
N ARG A 22 -5.55 2.33 1.73
CA ARG A 22 -5.58 1.29 2.75
C ARG A 22 -4.19 0.84 3.18
N ILE A 23 -3.22 0.78 2.24
CA ILE A 23 -1.82 0.47 2.57
C ILE A 23 -1.21 1.60 3.40
N TYR A 24 -1.44 2.85 3.01
CA TYR A 24 -0.98 4.02 3.74
C TYR A 24 -1.51 4.04 5.18
N ASP A 25 -2.82 3.85 5.38
CA ASP A 25 -3.45 3.85 6.70
C ASP A 25 -2.87 2.77 7.62
N LEU A 26 -2.57 1.59 7.08
CA LEU A 26 -1.93 0.51 7.84
C LEU A 26 -0.47 0.83 8.16
N TYR A 27 0.27 1.41 7.21
CA TYR A 27 1.64 1.85 7.46
C TYR A 27 1.70 2.93 8.54
N LYS A 28 0.78 3.91 8.53
CA LYS A 28 0.69 4.95 9.57
C LYS A 28 0.33 4.40 10.96
N GLN A 29 -0.25 3.20 11.04
CA GLN A 29 -0.43 2.48 12.31
C GLN A 29 0.87 1.82 12.81
N GLY A 30 1.98 1.93 12.08
CA GLY A 30 3.25 1.29 12.40
C GLY A 30 3.34 -0.15 11.92
N LEU A 31 2.47 -0.57 11.00
CA LEU A 31 2.52 -1.91 10.42
C LEU A 31 3.55 -1.95 9.28
N ASP A 32 4.31 -3.05 9.23
CA ASP A 32 5.23 -3.33 8.13
C ASP A 32 4.52 -4.01 6.96
N ILE A 33 5.24 -4.15 5.85
CA ILE A 33 4.68 -4.73 4.62
C ILE A 33 4.18 -6.16 4.82
N ASP A 34 4.82 -6.94 5.68
CA ASP A 34 4.40 -8.31 5.98
C ASP A 34 3.10 -8.32 6.78
N SER A 35 2.95 -7.45 7.78
CA SER A 35 1.69 -7.28 8.52
C SER A 35 0.57 -6.73 7.64
N ILE A 36 0.90 -5.80 6.75
CA ILE A 36 -0.04 -5.25 5.76
C ILE A 36 -0.52 -6.39 4.85
N SER A 37 0.40 -7.19 4.31
CA SER A 37 0.13 -8.36 3.47
C SER A 37 -0.83 -9.33 4.17
N GLN A 38 -0.57 -9.68 5.44
CA GLN A 38 -1.44 -10.58 6.20
C GLN A 38 -2.86 -10.03 6.40
N ARG A 39 -3.02 -8.71 6.55
CA ARG A 39 -4.33 -8.06 6.78
C ARG A 39 -5.15 -7.81 5.51
N THR A 40 -4.48 -7.73 4.37
CA THR A 40 -5.07 -7.28 3.10
C THR A 40 -5.07 -8.38 2.05
N GLY A 41 -4.27 -9.45 2.23
CA GLY A 41 -4.07 -10.49 1.22
C GLY A 41 -3.22 -10.04 0.03
N ILE A 42 -2.46 -8.95 0.16
CA ILE A 42 -1.44 -8.58 -0.83
C ILE A 42 -0.30 -9.62 -0.75
N LYS A 43 0.39 -9.94 -1.85
CA LYS A 43 1.52 -10.90 -1.92
C LYS A 43 1.17 -12.38 -1.62
N THR A 44 -0.09 -12.70 -1.34
CA THR A 44 -0.51 -14.09 -1.07
C THR A 44 -1.32 -14.71 -2.22
N GLY A 45 -1.58 -13.94 -3.27
CA GLY A 45 -2.38 -14.33 -4.43
C GLY A 45 -1.58 -14.36 -5.74
N CYS A 46 -2.02 -13.54 -6.69
CA CYS A 46 -1.53 -13.53 -8.07
C CYS A 46 -0.09 -12.99 -8.27
N GLY A 47 0.51 -12.38 -7.24
CA GLY A 47 1.88 -11.84 -7.30
C GLY A 47 2.10 -10.59 -8.18
N GLY A 48 1.07 -10.11 -8.89
CA GLY A 48 1.24 -9.00 -9.83
C GLY A 48 1.45 -7.63 -9.18
N CYS A 49 0.98 -7.44 -7.94
CA CYS A 49 0.99 -6.16 -7.23
C CYS A 49 2.13 -6.04 -6.21
N GLU A 50 3.02 -7.04 -6.11
CA GLU A 50 4.04 -7.10 -5.06
C GLU A 50 5.07 -5.99 -5.19
N TRP A 51 5.60 -5.81 -6.40
CA TRP A 51 6.60 -4.80 -6.71
C TRP A 51 6.08 -3.37 -6.46
N ASP A 52 4.89 -3.06 -6.96
CA ASP A 52 4.27 -1.73 -6.80
C ASP A 52 4.07 -1.36 -5.32
N ILE A 53 3.71 -2.35 -4.51
CA ILE A 53 3.40 -2.15 -3.09
C ILE A 53 4.67 -2.09 -2.26
N GLU A 54 5.68 -2.90 -2.59
CA GLU A 54 7.02 -2.79 -1.99
C GLU A 54 7.66 -1.43 -2.25
N GLU A 55 7.59 -0.96 -3.50
CA GLU A 55 8.11 0.36 -3.87
C GLU A 55 7.35 1.46 -3.14
N PHE A 56 6.01 1.37 -3.06
CA PHE A 56 5.20 2.34 -2.35
C PHE A 56 5.53 2.39 -0.85
N VAL A 57 5.58 1.25 -0.16
CA VAL A 57 5.92 1.20 1.27
C VAL A 57 7.36 1.68 1.51
N LYS A 58 8.29 1.36 0.61
CA LYS A 58 9.66 1.87 0.68
C LYS A 58 9.71 3.39 0.55
N ALA A 59 9.00 3.96 -0.41
CA ALA A 59 8.89 5.42 -0.57
C ALA A 59 8.30 6.08 0.69
N LEU A 60 7.27 5.48 1.29
CA LEU A 60 6.70 5.98 2.55
C LEU A 60 7.73 5.99 3.69
N LYS A 61 8.55 4.94 3.81
CA LYS A 61 9.63 4.87 4.81
C LYS A 61 10.70 5.92 4.57
N GLU A 62 11.09 6.15 3.32
CA GLU A 62 12.06 7.18 2.96
C GLU A 62 11.54 8.58 3.30
N ILE A 63 10.25 8.85 3.03
CA ILE A 63 9.59 10.12 3.38
C ILE A 63 9.50 10.31 4.90
N ASP A 64 9.08 9.28 5.64
CA ASP A 64 8.99 9.35 7.11
C ASP A 64 10.38 9.47 7.77
N SER A 65 11.44 8.90 7.18
CA SER A 65 12.81 9.01 7.71
C SER A 65 13.47 10.36 7.40
N ALA A 66 12.88 11.17 6.51
CA ALA A 66 13.35 12.50 6.14
C ALA A 66 12.66 13.63 6.94
N ASN A 67 11.77 13.30 7.88
CA ASN A 67 10.96 14.24 8.66
C ASN A 67 11.16 14.02 10.17
#